data_AF-A0A022QNC6-F1
#
_entry.id   AF-A0A022QNC6-F1
#
_cell.length_a   1.000
_cell.length_b   1.000
_cell.length_c   1.000
_cell.angle_alpha   90.00
_cell.angle_beta   90.00
_cell.angle_gamma   90.00
#
_symmetry.space_group_name_H-M   'P 1'
#
loop_
_entity.id
_entity.type
_entity.pdbx_description
1 polymer ?
#
loop_
_entity_poly.entity_id
_entity_poly.type
_entity_poly.pdbx_seq_one_letter_code
_entity_poly.pdbx_strand_id
1 'polypeptide(L)'
;DMQYESIESHYHMKHFVSRRESPWKVDGDSTGISSKLKLLEQELVNLEKIVKADLSKSPSHMRKQAKRYQSLAGKIDDLCRRMQASDPCEANLSPEFRTQRQTEFLLEAFRLQQRASETNQKLTALQAETGKSYNGTEPVGQAQLATRRSLDSIRNNLKEIQRNLEIWLARIIGDLEGLLARDGASRAREYYVSRYPFAQQ
;
A
#
# COMPACT_ATOMS: atom_id res chain seq x y z
N ASP A 1 37.06 -53.65 -8.45
CA ASP A 1 37.29 -52.19 -8.49
C ASP A 1 36.81 -51.57 -9.78
N MET A 2 35.59 -51.04 -9.77
CA MET A 2 35.16 -50.03 -10.74
C MET A 2 34.85 -48.77 -9.93
N GLN A 3 35.63 -47.73 -10.16
CA GLN A 3 35.48 -46.42 -9.53
C GLN A 3 34.18 -45.77 -9.99
N TYR A 4 33.32 -45.44 -9.02
CA TYR A 4 32.11 -44.65 -9.22
C TYR A 4 32.50 -43.17 -9.12
N GLU A 5 32.69 -42.51 -10.26
CA GLU A 5 32.83 -41.05 -10.29
C GLU A 5 31.47 -40.41 -9.99
N SER A 6 31.35 -39.90 -8.76
CA SER A 6 30.23 -39.09 -8.31
C SER A 6 30.25 -37.76 -9.07
N ILE A 7 29.40 -37.64 -10.09
CA ILE A 7 29.15 -36.36 -10.76
C ILE A 7 28.46 -35.43 -9.76
N GLU A 8 29.26 -34.57 -9.16
CA GLU A 8 28.88 -33.53 -8.23
C GLU A 8 27.86 -32.60 -8.92
N SER A 9 26.58 -32.73 -8.54
CA SER A 9 25.53 -31.88 -9.07
C SER A 9 25.71 -30.46 -8.52
N HIS A 10 26.38 -29.61 -9.29
CA HIS A 10 26.43 -28.17 -9.06
C HIS A 10 25.02 -27.58 -9.30
N TYR A 11 24.13 -27.74 -8.32
CA TYR A 11 22.93 -26.92 -8.25
C TYR A 11 23.38 -25.48 -8.03
N HIS A 12 23.17 -24.66 -9.06
CA HIS A 12 23.30 -23.21 -9.00
C HIS A 12 22.43 -22.70 -7.83
N MET A 13 23.04 -22.43 -6.68
CA MET A 13 22.36 -21.76 -5.57
C MET A 13 21.87 -20.42 -6.09
N LYS A 14 20.56 -20.33 -6.34
CA LYS A 14 19.92 -19.05 -6.64
C LYS A 14 20.30 -18.09 -5.51
N HIS A 15 20.80 -16.91 -5.87
CA HIS A 15 21.13 -15.86 -4.93
C HIS A 15 19.96 -15.64 -3.97
N PHE A 16 20.13 -16.05 -2.71
CA PHE A 16 19.23 -15.67 -1.64
C PHE A 16 19.46 -14.19 -1.38
N VAL A 17 18.76 -13.34 -2.14
CA VAL A 17 18.61 -11.95 -1.75
C VAL A 17 17.85 -11.96 -0.43
N SER A 18 18.45 -11.44 0.64
CA SER A 18 17.76 -11.26 1.93
C SER A 18 16.44 -10.54 1.66
N ARG A 19 15.35 -11.27 1.80
CA ARG A 19 14.02 -10.77 1.47
C ARG A 19 13.72 -9.63 2.45
N ARG A 20 13.46 -8.44 1.91
CA ARG A 20 12.93 -7.33 2.71
C ARG A 20 11.65 -7.82 3.38
N GLU A 21 11.47 -7.58 4.66
CA GLU A 21 10.31 -8.09 5.39
C GLU A 21 9.01 -7.67 4.71
N SER A 22 8.05 -8.59 4.64
CA SER A 22 6.78 -8.30 3.98
C SER A 22 6.01 -7.22 4.74
N PRO A 23 5.28 -6.33 4.05
CA PRO A 23 4.60 -5.18 4.67
C PRO A 23 3.71 -5.54 5.87
N TRP A 24 3.10 -6.72 5.87
CA TRP A 24 2.23 -7.21 6.93
C TRP A 24 2.97 -7.85 8.12
N LYS A 25 4.29 -7.95 8.06
CA LYS A 25 5.14 -8.41 9.18
C LYS A 25 5.66 -7.24 10.03
N VAL A 26 5.50 -6.02 9.54
CA VAL A 26 5.87 -4.79 10.23
C VAL A 26 4.59 -4.15 10.78
N ASP A 27 4.66 -3.57 11.98
CA ASP A 27 3.51 -2.91 12.61
C ASP A 27 2.92 -1.82 11.69
N GLY A 28 1.58 -1.68 11.64
CA GLY A 28 0.91 -0.75 10.73
C GLY A 28 1.34 0.71 10.94
N ASP A 29 1.69 1.06 12.19
CA ASP A 29 2.22 2.38 12.55
C ASP A 29 3.62 2.67 11.97
N SER A 30 4.36 1.66 11.53
CA SER A 30 5.68 1.83 10.88
C SER A 30 5.63 2.59 9.56
N THR A 31 4.46 2.63 8.91
CA THR A 31 4.26 3.40 7.67
C THR A 31 4.23 4.91 7.91
N GLY A 32 3.99 5.35 9.15
CA GLY A 32 3.85 6.77 9.51
C GLY A 32 2.64 7.47 8.87
N ILE A 33 1.77 6.74 8.16
CA ILE A 33 0.62 7.32 7.46
C ILE A 33 -0.46 7.72 8.46
N SER A 34 -0.69 6.89 9.49
CA SER A 34 -1.64 7.14 10.58
C SER A 34 -1.32 8.44 11.33
N SER A 35 -0.05 8.64 11.71
CA SER A 35 0.39 9.86 12.41
C SER A 35 0.27 11.12 11.53
N LYS A 36 0.68 11.03 10.25
CA LYS A 36 0.50 12.12 9.27
C LYS A 36 -0.97 12.49 9.07
N LEU A 37 -1.87 11.50 9.02
CA LEU A 37 -3.31 11.73 8.89
C LEU A 37 -3.93 12.38 10.14
N LYS A 38 -3.46 12.01 11.34
CA LYS A 38 -3.89 12.66 12.60
C LYS A 38 -3.44 14.13 12.65
N LEU A 39 -2.19 14.41 12.26
CA LEU A 39 -1.67 15.77 12.20
C LEU A 39 -2.44 16.62 11.17
N LEU A 40 -2.66 16.08 9.98
CA LEU A 40 -3.42 16.75 8.93
C LEU A 40 -4.86 17.09 9.36
N GLU A 41 -5.53 16.18 10.07
CA GLU A 41 -6.86 16.42 10.63
C GLU A 41 -6.84 17.62 11.60
N GLN A 42 -5.83 17.70 12.47
CA GLN A 42 -5.67 18.81 13.41
C GLN A 42 -5.43 20.14 12.69
N GLU A 43 -4.57 20.16 11.66
CA GLU A 43 -4.33 21.35 10.84
C GLU A 43 -5.62 21.84 10.16
N LEU A 44 -6.43 20.92 9.63
CA LEU A 44 -7.73 21.24 9.01
C LEU A 44 -8.76 21.77 10.02
N VAL A 45 -8.78 21.24 11.24
CA VAL A 45 -9.61 21.77 12.34
C VAL A 45 -9.20 23.17 12.74
N ASN A 46 -7.89 23.43 12.83
CA ASN A 46 -7.40 24.76 13.17
C ASN A 46 -7.72 25.76 12.05
N LEU A 47 -7.55 25.36 10.79
CA LEU A 47 -7.83 26.22 9.64
C LEU A 47 -9.31 26.61 9.56
N GLU A 48 -10.24 25.68 9.82
CA GLU A 48 -11.68 26.00 9.86
C GLU A 48 -12.05 27.01 10.95
N LYS A 49 -11.34 27.03 12.09
CA LYS A 49 -11.59 28.00 13.17
C LYS A 49 -11.09 29.41 12.81
N ILE A 50 -10.05 29.51 11.99
CA ILE A 50 -9.40 30.78 11.62
C ILE A 50 -10.07 31.40 10.39
N VAL A 51 -10.58 30.57 9.49
CA VAL A 51 -11.23 31.02 8.25
C VAL A 51 -12.67 31.47 8.54
N LYS A 52 -12.92 32.80 8.49
CA LYS A 52 -14.29 33.36 8.49
C LYS A 52 -15.07 32.91 7.25
N ALA A 53 -16.39 32.85 7.39
CA ALA A 53 -17.38 32.18 6.52
C ALA A 53 -17.34 32.49 5.00
N ASP A 54 -16.53 33.42 4.53
CA ASP A 54 -16.50 33.84 3.12
C ASP A 54 -15.60 32.98 2.22
N LEU A 55 -14.76 32.09 2.78
CA LEU A 55 -13.93 31.10 2.04
C LEU A 55 -14.50 29.66 2.09
N SER A 56 -15.79 29.54 2.40
CA SER A 56 -16.51 28.47 3.12
C SER A 56 -16.52 27.04 2.59
N LYS A 57 -15.83 26.70 1.49
CA LYS A 57 -15.87 25.32 0.96
C LYS A 57 -14.53 24.59 0.97
N SER A 58 -13.40 25.29 0.83
CA SER A 58 -12.11 24.61 0.61
C SER A 58 -11.67 23.73 1.80
N PRO A 59 -11.68 24.19 3.07
CA PRO A 59 -11.23 23.37 4.21
C PRO A 59 -12.13 22.16 4.50
N SER A 60 -13.45 22.31 4.37
CA SER A 60 -14.41 21.25 4.65
C SER A 60 -14.34 20.11 3.62
N HIS A 61 -14.12 20.42 2.34
CA HIS A 61 -13.84 19.43 1.31
C HIS A 61 -12.52 18.69 1.56
N MET A 62 -11.47 19.41 2.01
CA MET A 62 -10.19 18.80 2.37
C MET A 62 -10.30 17.88 3.60
N ARG A 63 -11.14 18.21 4.60
CA ARG A 63 -11.45 17.30 5.72
C ARG A 63 -12.15 16.03 5.24
N LYS A 64 -13.15 16.16 4.36
CA LYS A 64 -13.79 14.99 3.74
C LYS A 64 -12.76 14.10 3.03
N GLN A 65 -11.77 14.71 2.37
CA GLN A 65 -10.68 13.98 1.73
C GLN A 65 -9.76 13.28 2.76
N ALA A 66 -9.37 13.95 3.84
CA ALA A 66 -8.59 13.35 4.92
C ALA A 66 -9.30 12.14 5.55
N LYS A 67 -10.63 12.21 5.76
CA LYS A 67 -11.44 11.07 6.23
C LYS A 67 -11.44 9.89 5.26
N ARG A 68 -11.46 10.15 3.95
CA ARG A 68 -11.35 9.08 2.93
C ARG A 68 -10.01 8.37 3.05
N TYR A 69 -8.92 9.11 3.25
CA TYR A 69 -7.60 8.53 3.48
C TYR A 69 -7.49 7.74 4.78
N GLN A 70 -8.06 8.24 5.88
CA GLN A 70 -8.14 7.48 7.14
C GLN A 70 -8.88 6.15 6.96
N SER A 71 -10.03 6.17 6.26
CA SER A 71 -10.78 4.94 5.95
C SER A 71 -10.01 3.99 5.04
N LEU A 72 -9.23 4.50 4.09
CA LEU A 72 -8.42 3.69 3.20
C LEU A 72 -7.24 3.06 3.95
N ALA A 73 -6.47 3.86 4.70
CA ALA A 73 -5.37 3.40 5.54
C ALA A 73 -5.83 2.28 6.49
N GLY A 74 -6.94 2.50 7.22
CA GLY A 74 -7.47 1.50 8.14
C GLY A 74 -7.90 0.18 7.48
N LYS A 75 -8.32 0.20 6.20
CA LYS A 75 -8.59 -1.04 5.46
C LYS A 75 -7.31 -1.75 5.03
N ILE A 76 -6.26 -1.01 4.70
CA ILE A 76 -4.95 -1.59 4.37
C ILE A 76 -4.33 -2.21 5.63
N ASP A 77 -4.39 -1.52 6.76
CA ASP A 77 -3.98 -2.06 8.07
C ASP A 77 -4.74 -3.34 8.41
N ASP A 78 -6.06 -3.36 8.21
CA ASP A 78 -6.87 -4.55 8.45
C ASP A 78 -6.48 -5.73 7.57
N LEU A 79 -6.23 -5.49 6.28
CA LEU A 79 -5.71 -6.48 5.35
C LEU A 79 -4.36 -7.04 5.86
N CYS A 80 -3.43 -6.16 6.23
CA CYS A 80 -2.13 -6.57 6.79
C CYS A 80 -2.29 -7.43 8.04
N ARG A 81 -3.15 -7.05 8.99
CA ARG A 81 -3.40 -7.86 10.21
C ARG A 81 -3.98 -9.22 9.90
N ARG A 82 -4.95 -9.33 8.98
CA ARG A 82 -5.52 -10.62 8.56
C ARG A 82 -4.49 -11.49 7.87
N MET A 83 -3.62 -10.91 7.05
CA MET A 83 -2.50 -11.63 6.44
C MET A 83 -1.50 -12.11 7.49
N GLN A 84 -1.21 -11.31 8.51
CA GLN A 84 -0.32 -11.71 9.61
C GLN A 84 -0.91 -12.85 10.44
N ALA A 85 -2.20 -12.79 10.76
CA ALA A 85 -2.90 -13.81 11.56
C ALA A 85 -3.11 -15.13 10.82
N SER A 86 -3.08 -15.12 9.49
CA SER A 86 -3.31 -16.30 8.66
C SER A 86 -2.04 -16.82 7.99
N ASP A 87 -0.87 -16.56 8.60
CA ASP A 87 0.48 -16.57 8.00
C ASP A 87 0.53 -17.39 6.70
N PRO A 88 0.70 -16.72 5.54
CA PRO A 88 0.78 -17.39 4.24
C PRO A 88 1.88 -18.45 4.15
N CYS A 89 2.79 -18.54 5.13
CA CYS A 89 3.82 -19.56 5.25
C CYS A 89 3.45 -20.77 6.14
N GLU A 90 2.29 -20.80 6.81
CA GLU A 90 1.89 -21.93 7.67
C GLU A 90 1.87 -23.26 6.91
N ALA A 91 2.71 -24.22 7.35
CA ALA A 91 2.95 -25.50 6.68
C ALA A 91 1.81 -26.53 6.89
N ASN A 92 0.94 -26.27 7.86
CA ASN A 92 -0.17 -27.09 8.31
C ASN A 92 -1.41 -27.01 7.40
N LEU A 93 -1.47 -26.03 6.48
CA LEU A 93 -2.52 -25.93 5.47
C LEU A 93 -2.08 -26.56 4.15
N SER A 94 -3.05 -27.21 3.47
CA SER A 94 -2.79 -27.72 2.13
C SER A 94 -2.31 -26.59 1.21
N PRO A 95 -1.40 -26.89 0.26
CA PRO A 95 -0.89 -25.89 -0.66
C PRO A 95 -2.00 -25.19 -1.44
N GLU A 96 -3.11 -25.87 -1.75
CA GLU A 96 -4.28 -25.33 -2.45
C GLU A 96 -4.98 -24.25 -1.63
N PHE A 97 -5.28 -24.53 -0.35
CA PHE A 97 -5.93 -23.57 0.55
C PHE A 97 -5.08 -22.32 0.76
N ARG A 98 -3.75 -22.50 0.82
CA ARG A 98 -2.79 -21.40 0.94
C ARG A 98 -2.79 -20.51 -0.30
N THR A 99 -2.65 -21.10 -1.49
CA THR A 99 -2.67 -20.37 -2.77
C THR A 99 -4.02 -19.65 -2.97
N GLN A 100 -5.14 -20.30 -2.62
CA GLN A 100 -6.46 -19.69 -2.67
C GLN A 100 -6.52 -18.44 -1.77
N ARG A 101 -6.10 -18.56 -0.51
CA ARG A 101 -6.12 -17.45 0.45
C ARG A 101 -5.20 -16.30 0.03
N GLN A 102 -4.00 -16.59 -0.49
CA GLN A 102 -3.11 -15.56 -1.06
C GLN A 102 -3.76 -14.82 -2.24
N THR A 103 -4.50 -15.55 -3.09
CA THR A 103 -5.23 -14.97 -4.22
C THR A 103 -6.37 -14.06 -3.74
N GLU A 104 -7.10 -14.47 -2.69
CA GLU A 104 -8.15 -13.64 -2.08
C GLU A 104 -7.59 -12.32 -1.54
N PHE A 105 -6.46 -12.36 -0.83
CA PHE A 105 -5.78 -11.14 -0.36
C PHE A 105 -5.29 -10.26 -1.50
N LEU A 106 -4.79 -10.86 -2.59
CA LEU A 106 -4.35 -10.11 -3.77
C LEU A 106 -5.52 -9.39 -4.45
N LEU A 107 -6.66 -10.06 -4.61
CA LEU A 107 -7.88 -9.46 -5.14
C LEU A 107 -8.39 -8.31 -4.25
N GLU A 108 -8.30 -8.48 -2.93
CA GLU A 108 -8.64 -7.41 -1.99
C GLU A 108 -7.69 -6.21 -2.10
N ALA A 109 -6.38 -6.46 -2.22
CA ALA A 109 -5.38 -5.41 -2.42
C ALA A 109 -5.64 -4.62 -3.73
N PHE A 110 -6.01 -5.29 -4.82
CA PHE A 110 -6.40 -4.61 -6.06
C PHE A 110 -7.65 -3.74 -5.89
N ARG A 111 -8.66 -4.18 -5.13
CA ARG A 111 -9.83 -3.35 -4.80
C ARG A 111 -9.44 -2.12 -4.00
N LEU A 112 -8.50 -2.24 -3.06
CA LEU A 112 -7.97 -1.11 -2.30
C LEU A 112 -7.15 -0.15 -3.18
N GLN A 113 -6.36 -0.67 -4.11
CA GLN A 113 -5.64 0.13 -5.12
C GLN A 113 -6.59 0.92 -6.01
N GLN A 114 -7.67 0.30 -6.49
CA GLN A 114 -8.72 1.00 -7.23
C GLN A 114 -9.34 2.13 -6.40
N ARG A 115 -9.69 1.85 -5.14
CA ARG A 115 -10.23 2.87 -4.23
C ARG A 115 -9.23 4.00 -3.95
N ALA A 116 -7.94 3.71 -3.90
CA ALA A 116 -6.88 4.71 -3.79
C ALA A 116 -6.86 5.63 -5.02
N SER A 117 -6.95 5.07 -6.22
CA SER A 117 -7.02 5.81 -7.49
C SER A 117 -8.27 6.69 -7.58
N GLU A 118 -9.44 6.17 -7.21
CA GLU A 118 -10.69 6.97 -7.14
C GLU A 118 -10.58 8.13 -6.13
N THR A 119 -9.88 7.90 -5.02
CA THR A 119 -9.64 8.91 -4.00
C THR A 119 -8.69 10.00 -4.53
N ASN A 120 -7.67 9.62 -5.32
CA ASN A 120 -6.79 10.55 -6.02
C ASN A 120 -7.55 11.42 -7.03
N GLN A 121 -8.43 10.81 -7.82
CA GLN A 121 -9.26 11.55 -8.79
C GLN A 121 -10.11 12.62 -8.08
N LYS A 122 -10.69 12.29 -6.92
CA LYS A 122 -11.42 13.25 -6.08
C LYS A 122 -10.52 14.37 -5.57
N LEU A 123 -9.29 14.08 -5.14
CA LEU A 123 -8.33 15.11 -4.73
C LEU A 123 -7.99 16.06 -5.89
N THR A 124 -7.73 15.52 -7.07
CA THR A 124 -7.41 16.30 -8.29
C THR A 124 -8.58 17.19 -8.69
N ALA A 125 -9.82 16.68 -8.65
CA ALA A 125 -11.02 17.47 -8.90
C ALA A 125 -11.16 18.63 -7.90
N LEU A 126 -10.99 18.36 -6.60
CA LEU A 126 -11.02 19.39 -5.55
C LEU A 126 -9.95 20.48 -5.77
N GLN A 127 -8.75 20.10 -6.22
CA GLN A 127 -7.68 21.05 -6.51
C GLN A 127 -7.99 21.91 -7.74
N ALA A 128 -8.57 21.32 -8.80
CA ALA A 128 -8.95 22.03 -10.01
C ALA A 128 -10.07 23.06 -9.76
N GLU A 129 -11.07 22.71 -8.94
CA GLU A 129 -12.14 23.64 -8.52
C GLU A 129 -11.61 24.78 -7.66
N THR A 130 -10.66 24.48 -6.76
CA THR A 130 -10.11 25.49 -5.86
C THR A 130 -9.18 26.46 -6.58
N GLY A 131 -8.46 26.05 -7.63
CA GLY A 131 -7.56 26.91 -8.42
C GLY A 131 -8.25 28.06 -9.17
N LYS A 132 -9.56 27.95 -9.44
CA LYS A 132 -10.34 29.00 -10.13
C LYS A 132 -10.80 30.14 -9.21
N SER A 133 -10.82 29.94 -7.89
CA SER A 133 -11.49 30.85 -6.95
C SER A 133 -10.59 31.96 -6.36
N TYR A 134 -9.27 31.93 -6.57
CA TYR A 134 -8.31 32.80 -5.86
C TYR A 134 -7.66 33.91 -6.71
N ASN A 135 -8.18 34.17 -7.92
CA ASN A 135 -7.63 35.18 -8.85
C ASN A 135 -8.26 36.58 -8.68
N GLY A 136 -8.89 36.87 -7.54
CA GLY A 136 -9.48 38.18 -7.24
C GLY A 136 -8.47 39.15 -6.63
N THR A 137 -8.20 40.22 -7.37
CA THR A 137 -7.24 41.31 -7.13
C THR A 137 -7.64 42.21 -5.94
N GLU A 138 -7.26 41.87 -4.71
CA GLU A 138 -7.37 42.77 -3.54
C GLU A 138 -6.06 42.70 -2.71
N PRO A 139 -5.66 43.78 -2.00
CA PRO A 139 -4.43 43.79 -1.21
C PRO A 139 -4.53 42.77 -0.07
N VAL A 140 -3.84 41.66 -0.25
CA VAL A 140 -3.89 40.51 0.65
C VAL A 140 -3.23 40.87 1.99
N GLY A 141 -4.03 40.98 3.05
CA GLY A 141 -3.51 41.17 4.41
C GLY A 141 -2.62 40.01 4.86
N GLN A 142 -1.68 40.26 5.78
CA GLN A 142 -0.71 39.26 6.27
C GLN A 142 -1.38 37.96 6.79
N ALA A 143 -2.56 38.06 7.41
CA ALA A 143 -3.36 36.92 7.87
C ALA A 143 -3.93 36.07 6.70
N GLN A 144 -4.27 36.70 5.58
CA GLN A 144 -4.78 36.02 4.39
C GLN A 144 -3.63 35.33 3.62
N LEU A 145 -2.43 35.91 3.60
CA LEU A 145 -1.21 35.25 3.10
C LEU A 145 -0.84 34.01 3.93
N ALA A 146 -0.92 34.10 5.26
CA ALA A 146 -0.67 32.97 6.15
C ALA A 146 -1.67 31.82 5.92
N THR A 147 -2.96 32.16 5.79
CA THR A 147 -4.03 31.20 5.45
C THR A 147 -3.78 30.51 4.10
N ARG A 148 -3.34 31.26 3.08
CA ARG A 148 -3.01 30.71 1.76
C ARG A 148 -1.85 29.73 1.83
N ARG A 149 -0.76 30.08 2.52
CA ARG A 149 0.38 29.18 2.73
C ARG A 149 -0.02 27.90 3.46
N SER A 150 -0.88 28.01 4.47
CA SER A 150 -1.41 26.85 5.20
C SER A 150 -2.22 25.93 4.26
N LEU A 151 -3.12 26.49 3.44
CA LEU A 151 -3.88 25.71 2.45
C LEU A 151 -2.97 24.98 1.46
N ASP A 152 -1.92 25.64 0.97
CA ASP A 152 -0.96 25.03 0.04
C ASP A 152 -0.15 23.92 0.71
N SER A 153 0.26 24.11 1.98
CA SER A 153 0.89 23.07 2.79
C SER A 153 0.01 21.82 2.93
N ILE A 154 -1.27 22.01 3.29
CA ILE A 154 -2.24 20.91 3.46
C ILE A 154 -2.46 20.17 2.13
N ARG A 155 -2.49 20.88 1.00
CA ARG A 155 -2.59 20.26 -0.34
C ARG A 155 -1.38 19.37 -0.64
N ASN A 156 -0.18 19.82 -0.29
CA ASN A 156 1.04 19.04 -0.48
C ASN A 156 1.04 17.80 0.43
N ASN A 157 0.64 17.93 1.70
CA ASN A 157 0.46 16.81 2.62
C ASN A 157 -0.52 15.75 2.08
N LEU A 158 -1.67 16.17 1.52
CA LEU A 158 -2.63 15.24 0.91
C LEU A 158 -2.02 14.47 -0.28
N LYS A 159 -1.24 15.14 -1.13
CA LYS A 159 -0.53 14.48 -2.25
C LYS A 159 0.52 13.49 -1.76
N GLU A 160 1.26 13.84 -0.72
CA GLU A 160 2.25 12.95 -0.13
C GLU A 160 1.60 11.71 0.50
N ILE A 161 0.50 11.89 1.23
CA ILE A 161 -0.26 10.78 1.80
C ILE A 161 -0.81 9.87 0.70
N GLN A 162 -1.37 10.42 -0.38
CA GLN A 162 -1.80 9.64 -1.55
C GLN A 162 -0.67 8.76 -2.08
N ARG A 163 0.51 9.35 -2.33
CA ARG A 163 1.69 8.63 -2.82
C ARG A 163 2.11 7.52 -1.85
N ASN A 164 2.13 7.80 -0.55
CA ASN A 164 2.54 6.82 0.46
C ASN A 164 1.57 5.62 0.52
N LEU A 165 0.26 5.86 0.38
CA LEU A 165 -0.74 4.79 0.31
C LEU A 165 -0.58 3.94 -0.96
N GLU A 166 -0.32 4.57 -2.11
CA GLU A 166 -0.06 3.86 -3.37
C GLU A 166 1.20 2.99 -3.30
N ILE A 167 2.28 3.51 -2.73
CA ILE A 167 3.54 2.75 -2.53
C ILE A 167 3.29 1.56 -1.61
N TRP A 168 2.55 1.76 -0.51
CA TRP A 168 2.26 0.70 0.44
C TRP A 168 1.45 -0.43 -0.22
N LEU A 169 0.41 -0.09 -0.97
CA LEU A 169 -0.39 -1.05 -1.72
C LEU A 169 0.43 -1.77 -2.80
N ALA A 170 1.24 -1.04 -3.57
CA ALA A 170 2.11 -1.64 -4.59
C ALA A 170 3.08 -2.67 -3.99
N ARG A 171 3.61 -2.38 -2.79
CA ARG A 171 4.49 -3.33 -2.08
C ARG A 171 3.72 -4.57 -1.60
N ILE A 172 2.50 -4.41 -1.08
CA ILE A 172 1.66 -5.55 -0.68
C ILE A 172 1.35 -6.45 -1.89
N ILE A 173 0.91 -5.84 -3.00
CA ILE A 173 0.58 -6.54 -4.24
C ILE A 173 1.81 -7.28 -4.78
N GLY A 174 2.95 -6.61 -4.90
CA GLY A 174 4.17 -7.22 -5.42
C GLY A 174 4.68 -8.39 -4.56
N ASP A 175 4.58 -8.28 -3.24
CA ASP A 175 4.95 -9.39 -2.35
C ASP A 175 4.00 -10.58 -2.49
N LEU A 176 2.68 -10.35 -2.63
CA LEU A 176 1.67 -11.38 -2.85
C LEU A 176 1.84 -12.08 -4.21
N GLU A 177 2.02 -11.33 -5.28
CA GLU A 177 2.33 -11.86 -6.61
C GLU A 177 3.62 -12.69 -6.58
N GLY A 178 4.65 -12.19 -5.87
CA GLY A 178 5.90 -12.90 -5.68
C GLY A 178 5.80 -14.17 -4.83
N LEU A 179 4.80 -14.29 -3.94
CA LEU A 179 4.51 -15.54 -3.24
C LEU A 179 3.81 -16.53 -4.18
N LEU A 180 2.76 -16.09 -4.88
CA LEU A 180 2.01 -16.93 -5.82
C LEU A 180 2.89 -17.48 -6.96
N ALA A 181 3.80 -16.65 -7.50
CA ALA A 181 4.73 -17.09 -8.54
C ALA A 181 5.68 -18.21 -8.06
N ARG A 182 6.06 -18.20 -6.77
CA ARG A 182 6.92 -19.24 -6.18
C ARG A 182 6.15 -20.52 -5.91
N ASP A 183 4.93 -20.41 -5.38
CA ASP A 183 4.06 -21.56 -5.11
C ASP A 183 3.60 -22.25 -6.42
N GLY A 184 3.50 -21.50 -7.53
CA GLY A 184 3.31 -22.09 -8.86
C GLY A 184 4.55 -22.85 -9.38
N ALA A 185 5.74 -22.30 -9.14
CA ALA A 185 7.00 -22.91 -9.59
C ALA A 185 7.40 -24.16 -8.79
N SER A 186 7.07 -24.23 -7.49
CA SER A 186 7.30 -25.43 -6.66
C SER A 186 6.48 -26.62 -7.16
N ARG A 187 5.19 -26.42 -7.47
CA ARG A 187 4.33 -27.46 -8.07
C ARG A 187 4.90 -28.01 -9.37
N ALA A 188 5.36 -27.14 -10.28
CA ALA A 188 5.97 -27.59 -11.53
C ALA A 188 7.19 -28.50 -11.26
N ARG A 189 8.04 -28.16 -10.28
CA ARG A 189 9.20 -28.96 -9.91
C ARG A 189 8.83 -30.33 -9.34
N GLU A 190 7.81 -30.39 -8.50
CA GLU A 190 7.30 -31.66 -7.93
C GLU A 190 6.77 -32.60 -9.01
N TYR A 191 6.07 -32.07 -10.02
CA TYR A 191 5.59 -32.87 -11.17
C TYR A 191 6.72 -33.43 -12.04
N TYR A 192 7.83 -32.71 -12.21
CA TYR A 192 8.97 -33.19 -13.01
C TYR A 192 9.85 -34.19 -12.25
N VAL A 193 10.00 -34.06 -10.93
CA VAL A 193 10.81 -34.98 -10.11
C VAL A 193 10.10 -36.32 -9.91
N SER A 194 8.77 -36.37 -9.89
CA SER A 194 8.01 -37.61 -9.73
C SER A 194 8.01 -38.53 -10.97
N ARG A 195 8.53 -38.10 -12.13
CA ARG A 195 8.44 -38.87 -13.39
C ARG A 195 9.68 -39.69 -13.77
N TYR A 196 10.71 -39.72 -12.94
CA TYR A 196 11.86 -40.62 -13.16
C TYR A 196 12.02 -41.57 -11.97
N PRO A 197 11.44 -42.79 -12.03
CA PRO A 197 11.92 -43.86 -11.17
C PRO A 197 13.32 -44.20 -11.67
N PHE A 198 14.35 -43.83 -10.90
CA PHE A 198 15.66 -44.46 -11.06
C PHE A 198 15.45 -45.95 -10.81
N ALA A 199 15.51 -46.75 -11.86
CA ALA A 199 15.60 -48.19 -11.77
C ALA A 199 16.90 -48.53 -11.02
N GLN A 200 16.77 -48.97 -9.77
CA GLN A 200 17.82 -49.72 -9.10
C GLN A 200 17.80 -51.14 -9.66
N GLN A 201 18.77 -51.44 -10.53
CA GLN A 201 19.31 -52.79 -10.73
C GLN A 201 20.82 -52.68 -10.87
#